data_AF-A0A0X7K876-F1
#
_entry.id   AF-A0A0X7K876-F1
#
_cell.length_a   1.000
_cell.length_b   1.000
_cell.length_c   1.000
_cell.angle_alpha   90.00
_cell.angle_beta   90.00
_cell.angle_gamma   90.00
#
_symmetry.space_group_name_H-M   'P 1'
#
loop_
_entity.id
_entity.type
_entity.pdbx_description
1 polymer ?
#
loop_
_entity_poly.entity_id
_entity_poly.type
_entity_poly.pdbx_seq_one_letter_code
_entity_poly.pdbx_strand_id
1 'polypeptide(L)' 'MLRGRFDAARLKAGIEKSAFQMRDLRAKAATDEEESTGSIRDARDQLGHTTVGMTEQYIRRRKGLKVLPTK' A
#
# COMPACT_ATOMS: atom_id res chain seq x y z
N MET A 1 -19.19 13.01 -0.87
CA MET A 1 -18.38 12.15 0.04
C MET A 1 -17.35 11.34 -0.76
N LEU A 2 -16.08 11.34 -0.32
CA LEU A 2 -14.96 10.66 -1.00
C LEU A 2 -15.20 9.16 -1.24
N ARG A 3 -15.82 8.49 -0.27
CA ARG A 3 -16.16 7.06 -0.32
C ARG A 3 -17.12 6.70 -1.46
N GLY A 4 -18.15 7.51 -1.70
CA GLY A 4 -19.13 7.24 -2.76
C GLY A 4 -18.51 7.30 -4.17
N ARG A 5 -17.56 8.23 -4.38
CA ARG A 5 -16.81 8.32 -5.65
C ARG A 5 -15.91 7.10 -5.85
N PHE A 6 -15.30 6.59 -4.78
CA PHE A 6 -14.50 5.35 -4.82
C PHE A 6 -15.37 4.13 -5.15
N ASP A 7 -16.52 3.96 -4.48
CA ASP A 7 -17.41 2.83 -4.74
C ASP A 7 -17.95 2.85 -6.19
N ALA A 8 -18.26 4.04 -6.73
CA ALA A 8 -18.66 4.20 -8.13
C ALA A 8 -17.52 3.85 -9.10
N ALA A 9 -16.28 4.27 -8.82
CA ALA A 9 -15.12 3.92 -9.63
C ALA A 9 -14.84 2.40 -9.59
N ARG A 10 -14.96 1.78 -8.41
CA ARG A 10 -14.79 0.33 -8.25
C ARG A 10 -15.83 -0.45 -9.04
N LEU A 11 -17.10 -0.03 -8.98
CA LEU A 11 -18.18 -0.65 -9.75
C LEU A 11 -17.94 -0.54 -11.25
N LYS A 12 -17.48 0.63 -11.73
CA LYS A 12 -17.10 0.82 -13.14
C LYS A 12 -15.91 -0.05 -13.58
N ALA A 13 -14.99 -0.35 -12.66
CA ALA A 13 -13.86 -1.23 -12.91
C ALA A 13 -14.23 -2.73 -12.86
N GLY A 14 -15.48 -3.08 -12.53
CA GLY A 14 -15.92 -4.47 -12.40
C GLY A 14 -15.30 -5.20 -11.20
N ILE A 15 -14.86 -4.47 -10.16
CA ILE A 15 -14.19 -5.05 -9.00
C ILE A 15 -15.17 -5.23 -7.85
N GLU A 16 -15.21 -6.43 -7.30
CA GLU A 16 -16.02 -6.75 -6.14
C GLU A 16 -15.61 -5.98 -4.89
N LYS A 17 -16.60 -5.62 -4.04
CA LYS A 17 -16.34 -4.90 -2.79
C LYS A 17 -15.49 -5.68 -1.80
N SER A 18 -15.61 -7.00 -1.83
CA SER A 18 -14.82 -7.93 -1.02
C SER A 18 -13.36 -8.02 -1.46
N ALA A 19 -13.03 -7.61 -2.70
CA ALA A 19 -11.68 -7.70 -3.22
C ALA A 19 -10.73 -6.73 -2.53
N PHE A 20 -11.12 -5.45 -2.40
CA PHE A 20 -10.41 -4.49 -1.57
C PHE A 20 -11.27 -3.27 -1.20
N GLN A 21 -10.91 -2.63 -0.08
CA GLN A 21 -11.54 -1.42 0.42
C GLN A 21 -10.65 -0.20 0.17
N MET A 22 -11.25 1.00 0.21
CA MET A 22 -10.51 2.26 0.01
C MET A 22 -9.30 2.41 0.93
N ARG A 23 -9.39 1.92 2.18
CA ARG A 23 -8.28 1.93 3.15
C ARG A 23 -7.10 1.04 2.76
N ASP A 24 -7.33 0.01 1.96
CA ASP A 24 -6.28 -0.91 1.51
C ASP A 24 -5.30 -0.23 0.54
N LEU A 25 -5.73 0.87 -0.09
CA LEU A 25 -4.85 1.71 -0.91
C LEU A 25 -3.70 2.32 -0.10
N ARG A 26 -3.91 2.57 1.20
CA ARG A 26 -2.87 3.10 2.08
C ARG A 26 -1.74 2.08 2.30
N ALA A 27 -2.09 0.82 2.52
CA ALA A 27 -1.11 -0.26 2.64
C ALA A 27 -0.38 -0.49 1.30
N LYS A 28 -1.10 -0.41 0.18
CA LYS A 28 -0.52 -0.49 -1.16
C LYS A 28 0.49 0.64 -1.42
N ALA A 29 0.13 1.88 -1.11
CA ALA A 29 1.01 3.04 -1.25
C ALA A 29 2.29 2.89 -0.42
N ALA A 30 2.15 2.52 0.86
CA ALA A 30 3.30 2.25 1.73
C ALA A 30 4.27 1.22 1.13
N THR A 31 3.71 0.12 0.59
CA THR A 31 4.48 -0.97 0.01
C THR A 31 5.14 -0.55 -1.32
N ASP A 32 4.51 0.33 -2.10
CA ASP A 32 5.09 0.87 -3.34
C ASP A 32 6.24 1.83 -3.04
N GLU A 33 6.09 2.67 -2.03
CA GLU A 33 7.12 3.59 -1.58
C GLU A 33 8.36 2.83 -1.12
N GLU A 34 8.20 1.88 -0.19
CA GLU A 34 9.30 1.07 0.33
C GLU A 34 9.98 0.25 -0.76
N GLU A 35 9.23 -0.29 -1.72
CA GLU A 35 9.82 -1.00 -2.87
C GLU A 35 10.60 -0.06 -3.80
N SER A 36 10.15 1.18 -3.97
CA SER A 36 10.78 2.16 -4.86
C SER A 36 12.06 2.77 -4.28
N THR A 37 12.08 3.02 -2.96
CA THR A 37 13.20 3.68 -2.27
C THR A 37 14.12 2.70 -1.55
N GLY A 38 13.63 1.47 -1.26
CA GLY A 38 14.29 0.53 -0.35
C GLY A 38 14.27 0.99 1.12
N SER A 39 13.49 2.02 1.45
CA SER A 39 13.48 2.66 2.76
C SER A 39 12.09 2.62 3.39
N ILE A 40 11.95 1.83 4.46
CA ILE A 40 10.74 1.83 5.29
C ILE A 40 10.51 3.17 6.03
N ARG A 41 11.56 4.00 6.16
CA ARG A 41 11.44 5.33 6.78
C ARG A 41 10.69 6.30 5.88
N ASP A 42 10.89 6.20 4.58
CA ASP A 42 10.23 7.05 3.59
C ASP A 42 8.73 6.69 3.55
N ALA A 43 8.42 5.39 3.57
CA ALA A 43 7.05 4.91 3.73
C ALA A 43 6.42 5.35 5.07
N ARG A 44 7.17 5.40 6.18
CA ARG A 44 6.68 5.92 7.47
C ARG A 44 6.30 7.39 7.35
N ASP A 45 7.16 8.21 6.74
CA ASP A 45 6.96 9.65 6.62
C ASP A 45 5.79 9.97 5.68
N GLN A 46 5.66 9.23 4.57
CA GLN A 46 4.51 9.33 3.66
C GLN A 46 3.17 9.01 4.36
N LEU A 47 3.17 8.01 5.24
CA LEU A 47 1.97 7.65 6.00
C LEU A 47 1.73 8.56 7.20
N GLY A 48 2.74 9.29 7.67
CA GLY A 48 2.68 10.08 8.90
C GLY A 48 2.62 9.20 10.16
N HIS A 49 3.30 8.06 10.17
CA HIS A 49 3.41 7.22 11.37
C HIS A 49 4.53 7.68 12.29
N THR A 50 4.33 7.53 13.60
CA THR A 50 5.34 7.91 14.61
C THR A 50 6.51 6.93 14.63
N THR A 51 6.25 5.63 14.40
CA THR A 51 7.26 4.57 14.50
C THR A 51 7.27 3.69 13.26
N VAL A 52 8.44 3.10 12.98
CA VAL A 52 8.62 2.15 11.87
C VAL A 52 7.78 0.88 12.08
N GLY A 53 7.66 0.39 13.32
CA GLY A 53 6.86 -0.79 13.63
C GLY A 53 5.37 -0.65 13.29
N MET A 54 4.83 0.57 13.32
CA MET A 54 3.48 0.81 12.78
C MET A 54 3.44 0.63 11.26
N THR A 55 4.42 1.18 10.53
CA THR A 55 4.53 1.07 9.08
C THR A 55 4.69 -0.36 8.62
N GLU A 56 5.38 -1.22 9.37
CA GLU A 56 5.53 -2.65 9.06
C GLU A 56 4.17 -3.35 8.89
N GLN A 57 3.14 -2.95 9.63
CA GLN A 57 1.78 -3.51 9.49
C GLN A 57 1.11 -3.11 8.16
N TYR A 58 1.58 -2.04 7.53
CA TYR A 58 1.09 -1.54 6.25
C TYR A 58 1.92 -2.05 5.06
N ILE A 59 3.17 -2.46 5.27
CA ILE A 59 4.01 -3.07 4.23
C ILE A 59 3.55 -4.52 3.99
N ARG A 60 3.03 -4.79 2.79
CA ARG A 60 2.57 -6.13 2.41
C ARG A 60 3.66 -6.86 1.66
N ARG A 61 3.96 -8.10 2.07
CA ARG A 61 4.85 -8.98 1.29
C ARG A 61 4.17 -9.36 -0.03
N ARG A 62 4.63 -8.77 -1.14
CA ARG A 62 4.19 -9.16 -2.49
C ARG A 62 4.92 -10.44 -2.94
N LYS A 63 4.21 -11.28 -3.68
CA LYS A 63 4.85 -12.35 -4.45
C LYS A 63 5.72 -11.71 -5.53
N GLY A 64 6.98 -12.11 -5.63
CA GLY A 64 7.94 -11.56 -6.60
C GLY A 64 8.76 -10.38 -6.07
N LEU A 65 9.00 -10.30 -4.75
CA LEU A 65 9.98 -9.37 -4.17
C LEU A 65 11.27 -9.38 -5.00
N LYS A 66 11.61 -8.21 -5.56
CA LYS A 66 12.85 -8.02 -6.31
C LYS A 66 14.01 -8.09 -5.32
N VAL A 67 14.59 -9.28 -5.22
CA VAL A 67 15.86 -9.47 -4.53
C VAL A 67 16.97 -9.07 -5.50
N LEU A 68 17.87 -8.21 -5.04
CA LEU A 68 19.10 -7.95 -5.77
C LEU A 68 19.95 -9.24 -5.79
N PRO A 69 20.67 -9.55 -6.89
CA PRO A 69 21.53 -10.72 -6.94
C PRO A 69 22.56 -10.69 -5.80
N THR A 70 22.62 -11.77 -5.03
CA THR A 70 23.69 -11.97 -4.06
C THR A 70 24.92 -12.52 -4.79
N LYS A 71 25.73 -11.58 -5.32
CA LYS A 71 26.95 -11.78 -6.12
C LYS A 71 26.75 -12.22 -7.56
#